data_AF-A0A382AGD0-F1
#
_entry.id   AF-A0A382AGD0-F1
#
_cell.length_a   1.000
_cell.length_b   1.000
_cell.length_c   1.000
_cell.angle_alpha   90.00
_cell.angle_beta   90.00
_cell.angle_gamma   90.00
#
_symmetry.space_group_name_H-M   'P 1'
#
loop_
_entity.id
_entity.type
_entity.pdbx_description
1 polymer ?
#
loop_
_entity_poly.entity_id
_entity_poly.type
_entity_poly.pdbx_seq_one_letter_code
_entity_poly.pdbx_strand_id
1 'polypeptide(L)'
;MLGVLFFANHLNNPFQFDSVAYIVNNPNLKNPETMLTAEFWQKEFLDRGLLRMSIALNVYLDGFRPFGYHIFNLAFHILNALLLFFVLEKSFRRFGMEAMGWGSKRIRTVSFFSAVFFLCHPIQTESVIYIMGRSEVIASTFYLAGFLTFQQLLERPSTSRLQYGLYFLVIFLIALVGFSVKQIVATLPAIMILYYLCGCPEQSPALRFLIKWKWTIIGIIAGVSSFLFYKLLTDETFLIGPSRPEEMIGRAKYMLSQPSVIVFYYVNKLLFPMNLNIDPDIAVVTSLVSRNFLIPMLCIVFLLLCSLKVFKTRFIFFFLCWFFIILSPSSSIVTLHDLAAEHRIYLASAGFFILFACGVSEVTCRWGETQPLKISTALIFCVFVGALGIMTIKRNAVWQSELSLWQDTYQKSPQKLRPLINLARAHSIEGNTEKAIKYYQESLVEGPGVFATNYNLGNLYLTKGLVDDALRHFQLASRIEPEIPEPLAKLGEIYLSQKNFELADSYFKRAVELNPRFSQVFKNLGVVNFYHLNKPKQGLAYFTRSLTLDPGQAEADKIRELLAQSKPG
;
A
#
# COMPACT_ATOMS: atom_id res chain seq x y z
N MET A 1 -1.06 10.06 23.55
CA MET A 1 0.13 9.59 24.30
C MET A 1 0.57 8.21 23.87
N LEU A 2 -0.24 7.14 24.04
CA LEU A 2 0.14 5.78 23.63
C LEU A 2 0.60 5.67 22.18
N GLY A 3 -0.14 6.27 21.24
CA GLY A 3 0.25 6.28 19.82
C GLY A 3 1.62 6.93 19.60
N VAL A 4 1.91 8.05 20.27
CA VAL A 4 3.24 8.68 20.20
C VAL A 4 4.30 7.77 20.82
N LEU A 5 4.04 7.18 21.99
CA LEU A 5 4.99 6.31 22.68
C LEU A 5 5.39 5.10 21.82
N PHE A 6 4.42 4.39 21.23
CA PHE A 6 4.68 3.16 20.49
C PHE A 6 5.20 3.39 19.07
N PHE A 7 5.02 4.59 18.51
CA PHE A 7 5.47 4.93 17.17
C PHE A 7 6.66 5.90 17.14
N ALA A 8 7.05 6.57 18.23
CA ALA A 8 8.07 7.61 18.19
C ALA A 8 9.40 7.20 17.53
N ASN A 9 9.81 5.93 17.66
CA ASN A 9 11.08 5.45 17.11
C ASN A 9 11.11 5.28 15.58
N HIS A 10 9.99 5.51 14.86
CA HIS A 10 9.98 5.48 13.38
C HIS A 10 10.10 6.87 12.73
N LEU A 11 9.98 7.96 13.51
CA LEU A 11 9.83 9.30 12.95
C LEU A 11 11.01 9.76 12.07
N ASN A 12 12.18 9.15 12.23
CA ASN A 12 13.37 9.47 11.42
C ASN A 12 13.72 8.36 10.41
N ASN A 13 12.87 7.35 10.23
CA ASN A 13 13.13 6.29 9.26
C ASN A 13 13.16 6.88 7.83
N PRO A 14 14.09 6.45 6.96
CA PRO A 14 14.21 7.00 5.61
C PRO A 14 13.03 6.60 4.72
N PHE A 15 12.93 7.21 3.53
CA PHE A 15 12.03 6.70 2.50
C PHE A 15 12.44 5.29 2.09
N GLN A 16 11.47 4.40 1.97
CA GLN A 16 11.66 2.99 1.69
C GLN A 16 10.77 2.57 0.51
N PHE A 17 11.23 1.58 -0.25
CA PHE A 17 10.47 0.92 -1.31
C PHE A 17 9.83 1.93 -2.28
N ASP A 18 8.52 1.84 -2.57
CA ASP A 18 7.88 2.73 -3.56
C ASP A 18 7.94 4.22 -3.15
N SER A 19 8.17 4.54 -1.87
CA SER A 19 8.31 5.94 -1.43
C SER A 19 9.50 6.62 -2.09
N VAL A 20 10.57 5.88 -2.40
CA VAL A 20 11.75 6.44 -3.09
C VAL A 20 11.38 6.85 -4.52
N ALA A 21 10.80 5.92 -5.27
CA ALA A 21 10.40 6.18 -6.66
C ALA A 21 9.30 7.24 -6.76
N TYR A 22 8.30 7.18 -5.87
CA TYR A 22 7.14 8.04 -5.94
C TYR A 22 7.40 9.46 -5.46
N ILE A 23 8.28 9.63 -4.46
CA ILE A 23 8.54 10.91 -3.81
C ILE A 23 9.88 11.49 -4.28
N VAL A 24 10.99 10.81 -3.98
CA VAL A 24 12.35 11.34 -4.21
C VAL A 24 12.64 11.52 -5.69
N ASN A 25 12.22 10.56 -6.52
CA ASN A 25 12.52 10.55 -7.95
C ASN A 25 11.46 11.28 -8.80
N ASN A 26 10.47 11.94 -8.19
CA ASN A 26 9.37 12.58 -8.91
C ASN A 26 9.48 14.12 -8.84
N PRO A 27 10.03 14.77 -9.88
CA PRO A 27 10.20 16.22 -9.88
C PRO A 27 8.87 16.98 -9.88
N ASN A 28 7.77 16.36 -10.34
CA ASN A 28 6.46 17.01 -10.42
C ASN A 28 5.87 17.36 -9.05
N LEU A 29 6.39 16.77 -7.96
CA LEU A 29 5.91 17.06 -6.60
C LEU A 29 6.39 18.42 -6.07
N LYS A 30 7.39 19.06 -6.70
CA LYS A 30 7.96 20.33 -6.23
C LYS A 30 7.04 21.54 -6.45
N ASN A 31 6.09 21.44 -7.37
CA ASN A 31 5.23 22.54 -7.81
C ASN A 31 3.75 22.19 -7.55
N PRO A 32 3.29 22.19 -6.28
CA PRO A 32 1.93 21.77 -5.92
C PRO A 32 0.83 22.61 -6.57
N GLU A 33 1.10 23.86 -6.97
CA GLU A 33 0.19 24.73 -7.68
C GLU A 33 -0.30 24.15 -9.02
N THR A 34 0.51 23.31 -9.67
CA THR A 34 0.12 22.59 -10.90
C THR A 34 -1.02 21.61 -10.65
N MET A 35 -1.20 21.16 -9.41
CA MET A 35 -2.23 20.20 -8.97
C MET A 35 -3.55 20.87 -8.56
N LEU A 36 -3.63 22.20 -8.62
CA LEU A 36 -4.87 22.96 -8.35
C LEU A 36 -5.72 23.17 -9.61
N THR A 37 -5.25 22.70 -10.76
CA THR A 37 -5.91 22.89 -12.06
C THR A 37 -7.06 21.89 -12.27
N ALA A 38 -8.10 22.31 -13.00
CA ALA A 38 -9.19 21.42 -13.37
C ALA A 38 -8.69 20.22 -14.21
N GLU A 39 -7.69 20.45 -15.07
CA GLU A 39 -7.05 19.41 -15.89
C GLU A 39 -6.39 18.33 -15.03
N PHE A 40 -5.66 18.72 -13.99
CA PHE A 40 -5.08 17.77 -13.05
C PHE A 40 -6.17 16.90 -12.42
N TRP A 41 -7.24 17.52 -11.89
CA TRP A 41 -8.30 16.76 -11.23
C TRP A 41 -9.09 15.88 -12.19
N GLN A 42 -9.32 16.32 -13.43
CA GLN A 42 -9.95 15.48 -14.45
C GLN A 42 -9.14 14.21 -14.73
N LYS A 43 -7.82 14.32 -14.77
CA LYS A 43 -6.92 13.20 -15.05
C LYS A 43 -6.67 12.32 -13.82
N GLU A 44 -6.38 12.93 -12.69
CA GLU A 44 -5.75 12.28 -11.54
C GLU A 44 -6.77 11.90 -10.44
N PHE A 45 -8.03 12.34 -10.51
CA PHE A 45 -9.01 12.08 -9.46
C PHE A 45 -9.19 10.58 -9.17
N LEU A 46 -9.28 9.75 -10.21
CA LEU A 46 -9.38 8.29 -10.09
C LEU A 46 -8.02 7.62 -9.77
N ASP A 47 -6.91 8.29 -10.11
CA ASP A 47 -5.52 7.83 -9.92
C ASP A 47 -4.86 8.39 -8.65
N ARG A 48 -5.68 8.56 -7.61
CA ARG A 48 -5.31 9.01 -6.27
C ARG A 48 -4.82 10.47 -6.21
N GLY A 49 -5.49 11.37 -6.92
CA GLY A 49 -5.13 12.78 -7.03
C GLY A 49 -4.97 13.50 -5.68
N LEU A 50 -5.86 13.24 -4.71
CA LEU A 50 -5.73 13.85 -3.39
C LEU A 50 -4.54 13.28 -2.60
N LEU A 51 -4.20 12.01 -2.77
CA LEU A 51 -2.99 11.43 -2.18
C LEU A 51 -1.74 12.12 -2.76
N ARG A 52 -1.68 12.29 -4.08
CA ARG A 52 -0.59 13.01 -4.78
C ARG A 52 -0.43 14.42 -4.24
N MET A 53 -1.54 15.16 -4.17
CA MET A 53 -1.56 16.52 -3.63
C MET A 53 -1.09 16.56 -2.17
N SER A 54 -1.51 15.61 -1.33
CA SER A 54 -1.07 15.55 0.07
C SER A 54 0.45 15.34 0.21
N ILE A 55 1.06 14.59 -0.71
CA ILE A 55 2.50 14.35 -0.74
C ILE A 55 3.22 15.59 -1.30
N ALA A 56 2.73 16.17 -2.40
CA ALA A 56 3.30 17.38 -2.99
C ALA A 56 3.28 18.58 -2.02
N LEU A 57 2.18 18.75 -1.28
CA LEU A 57 2.10 19.77 -0.22
C LEU A 57 3.14 19.52 0.87
N ASN A 58 3.40 18.25 1.22
CA ASN A 58 4.43 17.92 2.20
C ASN A 58 5.83 18.23 1.67
N VAL A 59 6.11 17.96 0.38
CA VAL A 59 7.36 18.32 -0.30
C VAL A 59 7.55 19.84 -0.29
N TYR A 60 6.49 20.60 -0.54
CA TYR A 60 6.53 22.06 -0.51
C TYR A 60 6.85 22.61 0.88
N LEU A 61 6.29 22.01 1.94
CA LEU A 61 6.45 22.50 3.32
C LEU A 61 7.77 22.08 4.00
N ASP A 62 8.21 20.84 3.82
CA ASP A 62 9.35 20.25 4.56
C ASP A 62 10.36 19.53 3.64
N GLY A 63 10.23 19.71 2.32
CA GLY A 63 11.11 19.08 1.34
C GLY A 63 11.04 17.56 1.37
N PHE A 64 12.21 16.94 1.19
CA PHE A 64 12.39 15.48 1.25
C PHE A 64 12.88 15.02 2.62
N ARG A 65 12.46 15.68 3.72
CA ARG A 65 12.77 15.22 5.08
C ARG A 65 11.71 14.20 5.52
N PRO A 66 12.05 12.95 5.84
CA PRO A 66 11.05 11.92 6.18
C PRO A 66 10.19 12.26 7.41
N PHE A 67 10.72 13.05 8.34
CA PHE A 67 10.08 13.37 9.61
C PHE A 67 8.66 13.95 9.48
N GLY A 68 8.47 14.96 8.63
CA GLY A 68 7.15 15.54 8.40
C GLY A 68 6.14 14.53 7.84
N TYR A 69 6.60 13.58 7.03
CA TYR A 69 5.74 12.56 6.43
C TYR A 69 5.23 11.56 7.46
N HIS A 70 6.11 11.12 8.34
CA HIS A 70 5.82 10.19 9.43
C HIS A 70 4.91 10.80 10.49
N ILE A 71 5.15 12.05 10.89
CA ILE A 71 4.25 12.77 11.81
C ILE A 71 2.86 12.88 11.21
N PHE A 72 2.75 13.20 9.92
CA PHE A 72 1.46 13.30 9.25
C PHE A 72 0.71 11.97 9.33
N ASN A 73 1.33 10.85 8.95
CA ASN A 73 0.69 9.55 9.01
C ASN A 73 0.30 9.15 10.44
N LEU A 74 1.17 9.40 11.42
CA LEU A 74 0.90 9.12 12.82
C LEU A 74 -0.27 9.96 13.37
N ALA A 75 -0.37 11.23 12.99
CA ALA A 75 -1.48 12.09 13.39
C ALA A 75 -2.82 11.56 12.87
N PHE A 76 -2.89 11.16 11.60
CA PHE A 76 -4.08 10.52 11.02
C PHE A 76 -4.38 9.17 11.65
N HIS A 77 -3.36 8.38 12.00
CA HIS A 77 -3.56 7.11 12.72
C HIS A 77 -4.21 7.32 14.10
N ILE A 78 -3.72 8.30 14.87
CA ILE A 78 -4.30 8.67 16.16
C ILE A 78 -5.74 9.19 15.98
N LEU A 79 -5.97 10.05 14.98
CA LEU A 79 -7.31 10.54 14.66
C LEU A 79 -8.27 9.40 14.32
N ASN A 80 -7.83 8.41 13.54
CA ASN A 80 -8.63 7.23 13.21
C ASN A 80 -9.00 6.42 14.45
N ALA A 81 -8.07 6.20 15.39
CA ALA A 81 -8.39 5.52 16.65
C ALA A 81 -9.43 6.30 17.48
N LEU A 82 -9.33 7.63 17.52
CA LEU A 82 -10.31 8.49 18.20
C LEU A 82 -11.69 8.44 17.52
N LEU A 83 -11.75 8.55 16.20
CA LEU A 83 -12.99 8.42 15.44
C LEU A 83 -13.62 7.04 15.65
N LEU A 84 -12.80 5.99 15.64
CA LEU A 84 -13.25 4.62 15.85
C LEU A 84 -13.88 4.45 17.24
N PHE A 85 -13.30 5.02 18.29
CA PHE A 85 -13.90 5.02 19.63
C PHE A 85 -15.35 5.53 19.61
N PHE A 86 -15.61 6.69 18.99
CA PHE A 86 -16.95 7.27 18.89
C PHE A 86 -17.89 6.44 18.02
N VAL A 87 -17.39 5.94 16.89
CA VAL A 87 -18.15 5.06 15.99
C VAL A 87 -18.62 3.80 16.73
N LEU A 88 -17.74 3.19 17.52
CA LEU A 88 -18.05 1.98 18.27
C LEU A 88 -19.02 2.25 19.43
N GLU A 89 -18.83 3.33 20.19
CA GLU A 89 -19.77 3.73 21.27
C GLU A 89 -21.20 3.92 20.73
N LYS A 90 -21.36 4.63 19.60
CA LYS A 90 -22.66 4.80 18.95
C LYS A 90 -23.23 3.49 18.41
N SER A 91 -22.38 2.60 17.89
CA SER A 91 -22.79 1.28 17.42
C SER A 91 -23.39 0.45 18.56
N PHE A 92 -22.73 0.33 19.71
CA PHE A 92 -23.30 -0.42 20.84
C PHE A 92 -24.69 0.08 21.25
N ARG A 93 -24.87 1.41 21.33
CA ARG A 93 -26.16 2.01 21.70
C ARG A 93 -27.22 1.73 20.64
N ARG A 94 -26.91 1.91 19.35
CA ARG A 94 -27.85 1.68 18.26
C ARG A 94 -28.32 0.23 18.18
N PHE A 95 -27.43 -0.72 18.45
CA PHE A 95 -27.74 -2.15 18.44
C PHE A 95 -28.46 -2.62 19.72
N GLY A 96 -28.85 -1.70 20.61
CA GLY A 96 -29.67 -2.01 21.78
C GLY A 96 -28.94 -2.80 22.86
N MET A 97 -27.61 -2.70 22.94
CA MET A 97 -26.81 -3.47 23.90
C MET A 97 -27.12 -3.10 25.35
N GLU A 98 -27.57 -1.87 25.61
CA GLU A 98 -28.07 -1.45 26.93
C GLU A 98 -29.30 -2.27 27.36
N ALA A 99 -30.22 -2.57 26.43
CA ALA A 99 -31.36 -3.43 26.69
C ALA A 99 -30.96 -4.91 26.94
N MET A 100 -29.74 -5.29 26.57
CA MET A 100 -29.14 -6.60 26.86
C MET A 100 -28.34 -6.63 28.17
N GLY A 101 -28.46 -5.59 29.01
CA GLY A 101 -27.80 -5.51 30.31
C GLY A 101 -26.39 -4.89 30.28
N TRP A 102 -25.95 -4.32 29.16
CA TRP A 102 -24.67 -3.60 29.10
C TRP A 102 -24.83 -2.17 29.60
N GLY A 103 -24.33 -1.86 30.80
CA GLY A 103 -24.29 -0.48 31.28
C GLY A 103 -23.41 0.45 30.43
N SER A 104 -23.70 1.75 30.41
CA SER A 104 -22.98 2.72 29.57
C SER A 104 -21.46 2.79 29.87
N LYS A 105 -21.04 2.50 31.10
CA LYS A 105 -19.62 2.35 31.46
C LYS A 105 -18.97 1.19 30.71
N ARG A 106 -19.61 0.02 30.67
CA ARG A 106 -19.11 -1.16 29.94
C ARG A 106 -18.97 -0.86 28.45
N ILE A 107 -19.99 -0.24 27.86
CA ILE A 107 -19.97 0.18 26.44
C ILE A 107 -18.75 1.08 26.16
N ARG A 108 -18.59 2.14 26.96
CA ARG A 108 -17.47 3.07 26.77
C ARG A 108 -16.11 2.38 26.96
N THR A 109 -15.97 1.52 27.95
CA THR A 109 -14.74 0.76 28.21
C THR A 109 -14.40 -0.16 27.04
N VAL A 110 -15.36 -0.92 26.52
CA VAL A 110 -15.12 -1.83 25.38
C VAL A 110 -14.80 -1.05 24.10
N SER A 111 -15.52 0.04 23.81
CA SER A 111 -15.20 0.92 22.68
C SER A 111 -13.79 1.51 22.79
N PHE A 112 -13.41 1.96 24.00
CA PHE A 112 -12.08 2.51 24.26
C PHE A 112 -10.99 1.47 24.03
N PHE A 113 -11.15 0.27 24.59
CA PHE A 113 -10.16 -0.80 24.42
C PHE A 113 -10.07 -1.31 22.99
N SER A 114 -11.18 -1.35 22.25
CA SER A 114 -11.17 -1.67 20.82
C SER A 114 -10.36 -0.65 20.02
N ALA A 115 -10.52 0.64 20.32
CA ALA A 115 -9.73 1.71 19.71
C ALA A 115 -8.26 1.67 20.13
N VAL A 116 -7.95 1.30 21.38
CA VAL A 116 -6.56 1.10 21.85
C VAL A 116 -5.91 -0.08 21.15
N PHE A 117 -6.60 -1.21 20.99
CA PHE A 117 -6.10 -2.34 20.20
C PHE A 117 -5.85 -1.93 18.76
N PHE A 118 -6.81 -1.24 18.14
CA PHE A 118 -6.60 -0.68 16.81
C PHE A 118 -5.35 0.22 16.74
N LEU A 119 -5.10 1.05 17.75
CA LEU A 119 -3.97 1.97 17.80
C LEU A 119 -2.61 1.27 18.04
N CYS A 120 -2.54 0.26 18.91
CA CYS A 120 -1.26 -0.31 19.33
C CYS A 120 -0.85 -1.59 18.59
N HIS A 121 -1.78 -2.20 17.85
CA HIS A 121 -1.54 -3.51 17.24
C HIS A 121 -0.44 -3.43 16.14
N PRO A 122 0.57 -4.33 16.15
CA PRO A 122 1.69 -4.27 15.19
C PRO A 122 1.27 -4.35 13.73
N ILE A 123 0.09 -4.92 13.43
CA ILE A 123 -0.46 -4.97 12.06
C ILE A 123 -0.61 -3.59 11.41
N GLN A 124 -0.75 -2.53 12.21
CA GLN A 124 -0.90 -1.17 11.69
C GLN A 124 0.41 -0.54 11.24
N THR A 125 1.55 -1.14 11.59
CA THR A 125 2.89 -0.57 11.36
C THR A 125 3.12 -0.28 9.88
N GLU A 126 2.73 -1.17 8.99
CA GLU A 126 2.87 -0.93 7.55
C GLU A 126 2.04 0.28 7.12
N SER A 127 0.80 0.45 7.58
CA SER A 127 -0.02 1.62 7.20
C SER A 127 0.49 2.95 7.76
N VAL A 128 1.18 2.93 8.90
CA VAL A 128 1.64 4.16 9.59
C VAL A 128 3.04 4.55 9.15
N ILE A 129 3.97 3.59 9.13
CA ILE A 129 5.42 3.83 8.94
C ILE A 129 5.79 3.83 7.47
N TYR A 130 5.16 2.96 6.67
CA TYR A 130 5.35 3.05 5.24
C TYR A 130 4.71 4.34 4.75
N ILE A 131 5.50 5.26 4.21
CA ILE A 131 4.99 6.60 3.86
C ILE A 131 3.85 6.52 2.84
N MET A 132 3.91 5.59 1.87
CA MET A 132 2.80 5.36 0.93
C MET A 132 1.56 4.69 1.58
N GLY A 133 1.72 4.11 2.77
CA GLY A 133 0.64 3.74 3.69
C GLY A 133 -0.25 4.93 4.10
N ARG A 134 0.19 6.18 3.83
CA ARG A 134 -0.61 7.42 3.92
C ARG A 134 -2.00 7.27 3.29
N SER A 135 -2.09 6.53 2.19
CA SER A 135 -3.38 6.26 1.53
C SER A 135 -4.39 5.56 2.44
N GLU A 136 -3.95 4.64 3.30
CA GLU A 136 -4.82 3.93 4.23
C GLU A 136 -5.31 4.82 5.36
N VAL A 137 -4.41 5.56 6.00
CA VAL A 137 -4.77 6.39 7.16
C VAL A 137 -5.67 7.55 6.76
N ILE A 138 -5.44 8.22 5.62
CA ILE A 138 -6.29 9.31 5.15
C ILE A 138 -7.66 8.77 4.70
N ALA A 139 -7.70 7.72 3.87
CA ALA A 139 -8.96 7.16 3.39
C ALA A 139 -9.84 6.66 4.55
N SER A 140 -9.23 6.07 5.57
CA SER A 140 -9.92 5.63 6.78
C SER A 140 -10.49 6.79 7.59
N THR A 141 -9.85 7.95 7.60
CA THR A 141 -10.37 9.15 8.27
C THR A 141 -11.63 9.64 7.59
N PHE A 142 -11.63 9.75 6.25
CA PHE A 142 -12.83 10.09 5.50
C PHE A 142 -13.93 9.03 5.68
N TYR A 143 -13.57 7.75 5.68
CA TYR A 143 -14.49 6.64 5.90
C TYR A 143 -15.20 6.75 7.26
N LEU A 144 -14.42 6.85 8.34
CA LEU A 144 -14.93 6.90 9.70
C LEU A 144 -15.68 8.21 9.97
N ALA A 145 -15.24 9.34 9.42
CA ALA A 145 -15.94 10.60 9.53
C ALA A 145 -17.31 10.55 8.85
N GLY A 146 -17.37 10.08 7.59
CA GLY A 146 -18.63 9.91 6.85
C GLY A 146 -19.58 8.94 7.55
N PHE A 147 -19.05 7.83 8.07
CA PHE A 147 -19.85 6.87 8.83
C PHE A 147 -20.36 7.45 10.17
N LEU A 148 -19.53 8.19 10.90
CA LEU A 148 -19.92 8.85 12.14
C LEU A 148 -21.01 9.91 11.90
N THR A 149 -20.89 10.69 10.82
CA THR A 149 -21.92 11.65 10.38
C THR A 149 -23.24 10.95 10.07
N PHE A 150 -23.19 9.77 9.44
CA PHE A 150 -24.37 8.94 9.22
C PHE A 150 -24.99 8.44 10.53
N GLN A 151 -24.18 7.97 11.49
CA GLN A 151 -24.68 7.55 12.80
C GLN A 151 -25.35 8.71 13.55
N GLN A 152 -24.78 9.92 13.49
CA GLN A 152 -25.38 11.12 14.08
C GLN A 152 -26.73 11.47 13.46
N LEU A 153 -26.88 11.32 12.13
CA LEU A 153 -28.16 11.50 11.46
C LEU A 153 -29.23 10.53 12.00
N LEU A 154 -28.87 9.26 12.21
CA LEU A 154 -29.79 8.23 12.69
C LEU A 154 -30.22 8.38 14.16
N GLU A 155 -29.47 9.13 14.96
CA GLU A 155 -29.79 9.40 16.37
C GLU A 155 -30.70 10.62 16.56
N ARG A 156 -30.88 11.46 15.53
CA ARG A 156 -31.69 12.67 15.66
C ARG A 156 -33.18 12.32 15.79
N PRO A 157 -33.89 12.86 16.81
CA PRO A 157 -35.31 12.56 17.03
C PRO A 157 -36.23 13.15 15.95
N SER A 158 -35.90 14.33 15.42
CA SER A 158 -36.62 14.98 14.32
C SER A 158 -35.64 15.60 13.34
N THR A 159 -35.76 15.26 12.06
CA THR A 159 -34.90 15.80 11.00
C THR A 159 -35.77 16.15 9.79
N SER A 160 -35.66 17.38 9.28
CA SER A 160 -36.43 17.81 8.11
C SER A 160 -35.90 17.18 6.82
N ARG A 161 -36.71 17.13 5.76
CA ARG A 161 -36.28 16.59 4.46
C ARG A 161 -35.05 17.30 3.90
N LEU A 162 -34.97 18.62 4.10
CA LEU A 162 -33.81 19.42 3.70
C LEU A 162 -32.55 19.00 4.49
N GLN A 163 -32.67 18.84 5.80
CA GLN A 163 -31.54 18.38 6.64
C GLN A 163 -31.07 16.98 6.23
N TYR A 164 -31.98 16.05 5.95
CA TYR A 164 -31.60 14.74 5.39
C TYR A 164 -30.78 14.89 4.11
N GLY A 165 -31.26 15.72 3.17
CA GLY A 165 -30.54 16.02 1.92
C GLY A 165 -29.14 16.59 2.18
N LEU A 166 -29.00 17.53 3.12
CA LEU A 166 -27.71 18.12 3.49
C LEU A 166 -26.76 17.10 4.11
N TYR A 167 -27.23 16.24 5.02
CA TYR A 167 -26.39 15.19 5.61
C TYR A 167 -25.90 14.20 4.56
N PHE A 168 -26.78 13.74 3.66
CA PHE A 168 -26.38 12.85 2.57
C PHE A 168 -25.42 13.52 1.58
N LEU A 169 -25.61 14.81 1.29
CA LEU A 169 -24.66 15.59 0.48
C LEU A 169 -23.29 15.65 1.16
N VAL A 170 -23.23 15.96 2.46
CA VAL A 170 -21.97 16.01 3.21
C VAL A 170 -21.28 14.64 3.22
N ILE A 171 -22.02 13.56 3.49
CA ILE A 171 -21.47 12.19 3.47
C ILE A 171 -20.95 11.85 2.07
N PHE A 172 -21.71 12.20 1.02
CA PHE A 172 -21.30 11.99 -0.35
C PHE A 172 -20.01 12.74 -0.70
N LEU A 173 -19.90 14.02 -0.31
CA LEU A 173 -18.69 14.81 -0.54
C LEU A 173 -17.48 14.25 0.21
N ILE A 174 -17.66 13.85 1.48
CA ILE A 174 -16.62 13.16 2.27
C ILE A 174 -16.17 11.88 1.57
N ALA A 175 -17.12 11.08 1.09
CA ALA A 175 -16.84 9.82 0.40
C ALA A 175 -16.13 10.05 -0.94
N LEU A 176 -16.55 11.07 -1.71
CA LEU A 176 -15.97 11.44 -3.00
C LEU A 176 -14.52 11.89 -2.85
N VAL A 177 -14.24 12.76 -1.87
CA VAL A 177 -12.89 13.23 -1.55
C VAL A 177 -12.02 12.08 -1.04
N GLY A 178 -12.55 11.23 -0.14
CA GLY A 178 -11.84 10.04 0.35
C GLY A 178 -11.55 9.01 -0.75
N PHE A 179 -12.44 8.87 -1.73
CA PHE A 179 -12.23 7.98 -2.88
C PHE A 179 -11.02 8.40 -3.72
N SER A 180 -10.76 9.71 -3.86
CA SER A 180 -9.56 10.24 -4.52
C SER A 180 -8.26 9.99 -3.74
N VAL A 181 -8.32 9.34 -2.59
CA VAL A 181 -7.15 8.85 -1.86
C VAL A 181 -7.03 7.34 -2.05
N LYS A 182 -8.13 6.62 -1.82
CA LYS A 182 -8.17 5.16 -1.92
C LYS A 182 -9.59 4.65 -2.16
N GLN A 183 -9.71 3.64 -3.02
CA GLN A 183 -10.99 3.10 -3.49
C GLN A 183 -11.82 2.37 -2.41
N ILE A 184 -11.23 2.00 -1.27
CA ILE A 184 -11.92 1.37 -0.13
C ILE A 184 -13.15 2.17 0.32
N VAL A 185 -13.11 3.51 0.18
CA VAL A 185 -14.20 4.42 0.53
C VAL A 185 -15.49 4.16 -0.26
N ALA A 186 -15.40 3.54 -1.44
CA ALA A 186 -16.57 3.11 -2.21
C ALA A 186 -17.45 2.09 -1.48
N THR A 187 -16.94 1.43 -0.43
CA THR A 187 -17.70 0.47 0.38
C THR A 187 -18.53 1.13 1.48
N LEU A 188 -18.36 2.44 1.74
CA LEU A 188 -19.08 3.17 2.80
C LEU A 188 -20.61 3.08 2.67
N PRO A 189 -21.23 3.23 1.48
CA PRO A 189 -22.68 3.07 1.34
C PRO A 189 -23.17 1.67 1.73
N ALA A 190 -22.41 0.62 1.40
CA ALA A 190 -22.75 -0.75 1.78
C ALA A 190 -22.73 -0.94 3.30
N ILE A 191 -21.72 -0.38 3.99
CA ILE A 191 -21.66 -0.38 5.45
C ILE A 191 -22.79 0.44 6.07
N MET A 192 -23.14 1.60 5.52
CA MET A 192 -24.27 2.41 6.00
C MET A 192 -25.61 1.67 5.90
N ILE A 193 -25.88 1.04 4.75
CA ILE A 193 -27.09 0.24 4.54
C ILE A 193 -27.11 -0.93 5.53
N LEU A 194 -26.00 -1.68 5.64
CA LEU A 194 -25.92 -2.81 6.55
C LEU A 194 -26.12 -2.39 8.01
N TYR A 195 -25.50 -1.29 8.42
CA TYR A 195 -25.64 -0.71 9.76
C TYR A 195 -27.11 -0.33 10.06
N TYR A 196 -27.77 0.34 9.12
CA TYR A 196 -29.18 0.70 9.24
C TYR A 196 -30.07 -0.54 9.41
N LEU A 197 -29.89 -1.54 8.54
CA LEU A 197 -30.68 -2.77 8.57
C LEU A 197 -30.46 -3.57 9.86
N CYS A 198 -29.21 -3.70 10.29
CA CYS A 198 -28.88 -4.45 11.50
C CYS A 198 -29.34 -3.74 12.78
N GLY A 199 -29.35 -2.40 12.79
CA GLY A 199 -29.77 -1.58 13.92
C GLY A 199 -31.26 -1.25 14.00
N CYS A 200 -32.08 -1.61 13.01
CA CYS A 200 -33.52 -1.30 13.01
C CYS A 200 -34.35 -2.36 13.77
N PRO A 201 -35.45 -1.98 14.45
CA PRO A 201 -36.36 -2.94 15.08
C PRO A 201 -36.93 -3.96 14.09
N GLU A 202 -37.30 -5.14 14.58
CA GLU A 202 -37.78 -6.24 13.72
C GLU A 202 -39.04 -5.88 12.92
N GLN A 203 -39.86 -4.99 13.48
CA GLN A 203 -41.12 -4.54 12.92
C GLN A 203 -40.95 -3.39 11.91
N SER A 204 -39.72 -2.93 11.66
CA SER A 204 -39.46 -1.82 10.74
C SER A 204 -39.95 -2.11 9.31
N PRO A 205 -40.53 -1.13 8.59
CA PRO A 205 -40.99 -1.32 7.21
C PRO A 205 -39.89 -1.85 6.28
N ALA A 206 -38.66 -1.38 6.44
CA ALA A 206 -37.50 -1.81 5.67
C ALA A 206 -37.21 -3.32 5.86
N LEU A 207 -37.18 -3.80 7.11
CA LEU A 207 -36.92 -5.21 7.36
C LEU A 207 -38.10 -6.09 6.90
N ARG A 208 -39.34 -5.64 7.10
CA ARG A 208 -40.52 -6.35 6.57
C ARG A 208 -40.49 -6.47 5.05
N PHE A 209 -40.07 -5.42 4.35
CA PHE A 209 -39.87 -5.45 2.91
C PHE A 209 -38.82 -6.49 2.50
N LEU A 210 -37.65 -6.48 3.16
CA LEU A 210 -36.58 -7.45 2.90
C LEU A 210 -37.03 -8.89 3.16
N ILE A 211 -37.75 -9.14 4.26
CA ILE A 211 -38.28 -10.47 4.60
C ILE A 211 -39.30 -10.93 3.56
N LYS A 212 -40.21 -10.04 3.13
CA LYS A 212 -41.23 -10.32 2.11
C LYS A 212 -40.59 -10.72 0.78
N TRP A 213 -39.55 -10.01 0.36
CA TRP A 213 -38.88 -10.20 -0.93
C TRP A 213 -37.61 -11.04 -0.84
N LYS A 214 -37.36 -11.74 0.27
CA LYS A 214 -36.07 -12.38 0.55
C LYS A 214 -35.60 -13.32 -0.56
N TRP A 215 -36.50 -14.12 -1.14
CA TRP A 215 -36.14 -15.07 -2.18
C TRP A 215 -35.82 -14.39 -3.51
N THR A 216 -36.54 -13.32 -3.86
CA THR A 216 -36.26 -12.50 -5.04
C THR A 216 -34.93 -11.77 -4.88
N ILE A 217 -34.68 -11.18 -3.71
CA ILE A 217 -33.41 -10.50 -3.41
C ILE A 217 -32.25 -11.49 -3.44
N ILE A 218 -32.39 -12.66 -2.80
CA ILE A 218 -31.39 -13.74 -2.84
C ILE A 218 -31.16 -14.20 -4.28
N GLY A 219 -32.21 -14.37 -5.08
CA GLY A 219 -32.10 -14.73 -6.49
C GLY A 219 -31.34 -13.69 -7.33
N ILE A 220 -31.63 -12.40 -7.13
CA ILE A 220 -30.91 -11.30 -7.80
C ILE A 220 -29.45 -11.27 -7.37
N ILE A 221 -29.17 -11.33 -6.07
CA ILE A 221 -27.80 -11.34 -5.54
C ILE A 221 -27.06 -12.56 -6.07
N ALA A 222 -27.65 -13.75 -6.04
CA ALA A 222 -27.05 -14.96 -6.57
C ALA A 222 -26.78 -14.86 -8.08
N GLY A 223 -27.70 -14.28 -8.85
CA GLY A 223 -27.53 -14.04 -10.29
C GLY A 223 -26.40 -13.06 -10.59
N VAL A 224 -26.37 -11.91 -9.92
CA VAL A 224 -25.31 -10.90 -10.06
C VAL A 224 -23.97 -11.45 -9.59
N SER A 225 -23.91 -12.11 -8.44
CA SER A 225 -22.70 -12.75 -7.92
C SER A 225 -22.21 -13.86 -8.84
N SER A 226 -23.10 -14.68 -9.42
CA SER A 226 -22.72 -15.71 -10.38
C SER A 226 -22.18 -15.12 -11.68
N PHE A 227 -22.81 -14.07 -12.20
CA PHE A 227 -22.32 -13.34 -13.37
C PHE A 227 -20.97 -12.68 -13.11
N LEU A 228 -20.82 -12.01 -11.96
CA LEU A 228 -19.54 -11.42 -11.56
C LEU A 228 -18.49 -12.50 -11.39
N PHE A 229 -18.80 -13.62 -10.74
CA PHE A 229 -17.88 -14.73 -10.55
C PHE A 229 -17.46 -15.37 -11.88
N TYR A 230 -18.41 -15.53 -12.81
CA TYR A 230 -18.12 -15.95 -14.18
C TYR A 230 -17.14 -14.97 -14.85
N LYS A 231 -17.48 -13.67 -14.88
CA LYS A 231 -16.58 -12.64 -15.43
C LYS A 231 -15.22 -12.62 -14.76
N LEU A 232 -15.17 -12.75 -13.44
CA LEU A 232 -13.96 -12.85 -12.64
C LEU A 232 -13.07 -14.03 -13.04
N LEU A 233 -13.65 -15.16 -13.47
CA LEU A 233 -12.91 -16.35 -13.87
C LEU A 233 -12.58 -16.40 -15.36
N THR A 234 -13.34 -15.72 -16.22
CA THR A 234 -13.17 -15.81 -17.68
C THR A 234 -12.49 -14.60 -18.31
N ASP A 235 -12.54 -13.43 -17.67
CA ASP A 235 -12.03 -12.17 -18.21
C ASP A 235 -10.86 -11.69 -17.36
N GLU A 236 -9.64 -11.95 -17.83
CA GLU A 236 -8.41 -11.56 -17.15
C GLU A 236 -8.32 -10.04 -17.01
N THR A 237 -8.89 -9.25 -17.94
CA THR A 237 -8.84 -7.78 -17.97
C THR A 237 -9.87 -7.08 -17.08
N PHE A 238 -10.88 -7.82 -16.62
CA PHE A 238 -11.92 -7.26 -15.76
C PHE A 238 -11.33 -6.85 -14.42
N LEU A 239 -11.49 -5.59 -13.97
CA LEU A 239 -11.04 -5.08 -12.66
C LEU A 239 -9.59 -5.46 -12.29
N ILE A 240 -8.65 -5.33 -13.23
CA ILE A 240 -7.21 -5.34 -12.91
C ILE A 240 -6.82 -3.96 -12.36
N GLY A 241 -5.94 -3.94 -11.36
CA GLY A 241 -5.19 -2.74 -10.97
C GLY A 241 -4.13 -2.33 -12.02
N PRO A 242 -3.29 -1.34 -11.72
CA PRO A 242 -2.34 -0.77 -12.69
C PRO A 242 -1.10 -1.65 -12.99
N SER A 243 -1.20 -2.97 -12.87
CA SER A 243 -0.08 -3.90 -13.03
C SER A 243 0.09 -4.37 -14.49
N ARG A 244 1.34 -4.63 -14.90
CA ARG A 244 1.64 -5.22 -16.21
C ARG A 244 1.08 -6.67 -16.25
N PRO A 245 0.31 -7.08 -17.28
CA PRO A 245 -0.30 -8.41 -17.33
C PRO A 245 0.68 -9.59 -17.17
N GLU A 246 1.91 -9.41 -17.64
CA GLU A 246 2.98 -10.42 -17.64
C GLU A 246 3.55 -10.71 -16.24
N GLU A 247 3.38 -9.79 -15.29
CA GLU A 247 3.85 -9.91 -13.90
C GLU A 247 2.76 -10.43 -12.95
N MET A 248 1.53 -10.64 -13.44
CA MET A 248 0.41 -11.05 -12.61
C MET A 248 0.27 -12.56 -12.52
N ILE A 249 -0.09 -13.04 -11.34
CA ILE A 249 -0.38 -14.46 -11.06
C ILE A 249 -1.56 -15.00 -11.90
N GLY A 250 -2.32 -14.10 -12.54
CA GLY A 250 -3.58 -14.38 -13.23
C GLY A 250 -4.76 -14.21 -12.28
N ARG A 251 -5.84 -13.61 -12.77
CA ARG A 251 -7.02 -13.22 -11.98
C ARG A 251 -7.69 -14.40 -11.31
N ALA A 252 -7.88 -15.50 -12.03
CA ALA A 252 -8.50 -16.69 -11.47
C ALA A 252 -7.72 -17.24 -10.27
N LYS A 253 -6.39 -17.38 -10.40
CA LYS A 253 -5.51 -17.85 -9.32
C LYS A 253 -5.45 -16.87 -8.16
N TYR A 254 -5.41 -15.56 -8.44
CA TYR A 254 -5.49 -14.51 -7.42
C TYR A 254 -6.76 -14.67 -6.58
N MET A 255 -7.92 -14.81 -7.22
CA MET A 255 -9.23 -14.97 -6.57
C MET A 255 -9.34 -16.25 -5.74
N LEU A 256 -8.87 -17.37 -6.28
CA LEU A 256 -8.84 -18.64 -5.56
C LEU A 256 -7.95 -18.59 -4.32
N SER A 257 -6.94 -17.72 -4.31
CA SER A 257 -6.02 -17.59 -3.18
C SER A 257 -6.59 -16.72 -2.05
N GLN A 258 -7.58 -15.85 -2.32
CA GLN A 258 -8.06 -14.87 -1.34
C GLN A 258 -8.67 -15.46 -0.07
N PRO A 259 -9.49 -16.54 -0.10
CA PRO A 259 -9.95 -17.18 1.14
C PRO A 259 -8.78 -17.63 2.03
N SER A 260 -7.73 -18.21 1.44
CA SER A 260 -6.51 -18.62 2.16
C SER A 260 -5.77 -17.42 2.74
N VAL A 261 -5.61 -16.36 1.95
CA VAL A 261 -5.02 -15.09 2.43
C VAL A 261 -5.80 -14.55 3.62
N ILE A 262 -7.12 -14.51 3.55
CA ILE A 262 -7.96 -13.98 4.64
C ILE A 262 -7.79 -14.80 5.92
N VAL A 263 -7.94 -16.13 5.84
CA VAL A 263 -7.98 -16.97 7.05
C VAL A 263 -6.58 -17.31 7.56
N PHE A 264 -5.69 -17.79 6.69
CA PHE A 264 -4.38 -18.28 7.09
C PHE A 264 -3.32 -17.18 7.21
N TYR A 265 -3.50 -16.05 6.52
CA TYR A 265 -2.60 -14.90 6.65
C TYR A 265 -3.20 -13.81 7.55
N TYR A 266 -4.26 -13.12 7.11
CA TYR A 266 -4.76 -11.94 7.82
C TYR A 266 -5.32 -12.21 9.22
N VAL A 267 -6.24 -13.17 9.37
CA VAL A 267 -6.79 -13.53 10.68
C VAL A 267 -5.68 -14.06 11.59
N ASN A 268 -4.75 -14.85 11.05
CA ASN A 268 -3.57 -15.30 11.79
C ASN A 268 -2.71 -14.13 12.29
N LYS A 269 -2.45 -13.10 11.46
CA LYS A 269 -1.68 -11.92 11.88
C LYS A 269 -2.42 -11.02 12.87
N LEU A 270 -3.75 -11.03 12.86
CA LEU A 270 -4.58 -10.31 13.84
C LEU A 270 -4.60 -11.01 15.21
N LEU A 271 -4.54 -12.34 15.24
CA LEU A 271 -4.46 -13.12 16.48
C LEU A 271 -3.03 -13.18 17.02
N PHE A 272 -2.07 -13.37 16.12
CA PHE A 272 -0.66 -13.56 16.41
C PHE A 272 0.15 -12.61 15.52
N PRO A 273 0.35 -11.34 15.93
CA PRO A 273 1.07 -10.32 15.16
C PRO A 273 2.59 -10.54 15.11
N MET A 274 3.00 -11.79 15.01
CA MET A 274 4.38 -12.24 14.87
C MET A 274 4.72 -12.40 13.39
N ASN A 275 6.00 -12.26 13.07
CA ASN A 275 6.51 -12.51 11.72
C ASN A 275 5.82 -11.66 10.63
N LEU A 276 5.53 -10.39 10.95
CA LEU A 276 5.00 -9.43 9.99
C LEU A 276 6.01 -9.20 8.86
N ASN A 277 5.53 -9.07 7.62
CA ASN A 277 6.35 -9.10 6.42
C ASN A 277 5.78 -8.15 5.36
N ILE A 278 6.64 -7.28 4.80
CA ILE A 278 6.24 -6.34 3.73
C ILE A 278 5.94 -7.06 2.42
N ASP A 279 6.57 -8.23 2.20
CA ASP A 279 6.42 -9.00 0.98
C ASP A 279 6.26 -10.49 1.30
N PRO A 280 5.11 -10.91 1.85
CA PRO A 280 4.89 -12.29 2.27
C PRO A 280 4.91 -13.25 1.08
N ASP A 281 5.49 -14.42 1.31
CA ASP A 281 5.42 -15.55 0.41
C ASP A 281 4.15 -16.38 0.72
N ILE A 282 3.16 -16.30 -0.16
CA ILE A 282 1.88 -16.96 0.00
C ILE A 282 1.69 -17.93 -1.16
N ALA A 283 1.44 -19.19 -0.82
CA ALA A 283 1.18 -20.23 -1.79
C ALA A 283 -0.06 -19.88 -2.65
N VAL A 284 0.15 -19.82 -3.96
CA VAL A 284 -0.92 -19.58 -4.94
C VAL A 284 -1.84 -20.79 -4.98
N VAL A 285 -3.14 -20.54 -4.87
CA VAL A 285 -4.16 -21.55 -5.00
C VAL A 285 -4.64 -21.65 -6.44
N THR A 286 -4.55 -22.86 -7.01
CA THR A 286 -4.84 -23.11 -8.43
C THR A 286 -6.16 -23.86 -8.67
N SER A 287 -6.79 -24.40 -7.62
CA SER A 287 -8.00 -25.22 -7.74
C SER A 287 -9.01 -24.97 -6.63
N LEU A 288 -10.30 -24.96 -6.99
CA LEU A 288 -11.45 -24.89 -6.08
C LEU A 288 -11.54 -26.09 -5.14
N VAL A 289 -10.97 -27.24 -5.51
CA VAL A 289 -11.00 -28.47 -4.70
C VAL A 289 -9.78 -28.55 -3.76
N SER A 290 -8.86 -27.59 -3.85
CA SER A 290 -7.69 -27.57 -2.98
C SER A 290 -8.10 -27.38 -1.51
N ARG A 291 -7.38 -28.04 -0.60
CA ARG A 291 -7.56 -27.85 0.85
C ARG A 291 -7.36 -26.39 1.27
N ASN A 292 -6.45 -25.69 0.58
CA ASN A 292 -6.15 -24.28 0.83
C ASN A 292 -7.33 -23.38 0.44
N PHE A 293 -8.20 -23.76 -0.49
CA PHE A 293 -9.44 -23.03 -0.77
C PHE A 293 -10.59 -23.47 0.14
N LEU A 294 -10.86 -24.79 0.19
CA LEU A 294 -12.06 -25.33 0.82
C LEU A 294 -12.11 -25.06 2.32
N ILE A 295 -11.01 -25.27 3.06
CA ILE A 295 -10.99 -25.09 4.52
C ILE A 295 -11.26 -23.63 4.89
N PRO A 296 -10.52 -22.62 4.38
CA PRO A 296 -10.83 -21.22 4.62
C PRO A 296 -12.22 -20.80 4.20
N MET A 297 -12.69 -21.27 3.04
CA MET A 297 -14.03 -20.94 2.56
C MET A 297 -15.11 -21.48 3.50
N LEU A 298 -14.98 -22.74 3.95
CA LEU A 298 -15.87 -23.33 4.94
C LEU A 298 -15.81 -22.57 6.28
N CYS A 299 -14.62 -22.16 6.73
CA CYS A 299 -14.48 -21.33 7.93
C CYS A 299 -15.22 -19.99 7.81
N ILE A 300 -15.05 -19.28 6.68
CA ILE A 300 -15.72 -18.00 6.42
C ILE A 300 -17.24 -18.19 6.39
N VAL A 301 -17.73 -19.17 5.64
CA VAL A 301 -19.16 -19.48 5.53
C VAL A 301 -19.72 -19.89 6.88
N PHE A 302 -19.02 -20.73 7.64
CA PHE A 302 -19.42 -21.14 8.98
C PHE A 302 -19.56 -19.94 9.93
N LEU A 303 -18.56 -19.04 9.97
CA LEU A 303 -18.60 -17.83 10.79
C LEU A 303 -19.80 -16.93 10.44
N LEU A 304 -20.05 -16.72 9.15
CA LEU A 304 -21.20 -15.94 8.67
C LEU A 304 -22.53 -16.61 9.04
N LEU A 305 -22.68 -17.92 8.80
CA LEU A 305 -23.92 -18.65 9.14
C LEU A 305 -24.17 -18.70 10.65
N CYS A 306 -23.14 -18.91 11.47
CA CYS A 306 -23.26 -18.85 12.92
C CYS A 306 -23.73 -17.48 13.39
N SER A 307 -23.19 -16.40 12.81
CA SER A 307 -23.63 -15.04 13.13
C SER A 307 -25.06 -14.72 12.69
N LEU A 308 -25.59 -15.41 11.65
CA LEU A 308 -26.98 -15.30 11.21
C LEU A 308 -27.95 -16.13 12.09
N LYS A 309 -27.53 -17.32 12.57
CA LYS A 309 -28.33 -18.14 13.50
C LYS A 309 -28.51 -17.47 14.86
N VAL A 310 -27.54 -16.65 15.27
CA VAL A 310 -27.67 -15.77 16.44
C VAL A 310 -28.32 -14.45 16.03
N PHE A 311 -29.61 -14.51 15.65
CA PHE A 311 -30.38 -13.30 15.26
C PHE A 311 -30.42 -12.25 16.39
N LYS A 312 -30.18 -12.67 17.64
CA LYS A 312 -30.06 -11.82 18.83
C LYS A 312 -28.73 -11.05 18.96
N THR A 313 -27.77 -11.20 18.07
CA THR A 313 -26.58 -10.31 18.05
C THR A 313 -26.24 -9.86 16.64
N ARG A 314 -27.18 -9.11 16.01
CA ARG A 314 -26.96 -8.38 14.73
C ARG A 314 -25.67 -7.55 14.74
N PHE A 315 -25.21 -7.16 15.93
CA PHE A 315 -23.93 -6.51 16.18
C PHE A 315 -22.73 -7.35 15.71
N ILE A 316 -22.71 -8.65 16.05
CA ILE A 316 -21.61 -9.55 15.65
C ILE A 316 -21.60 -9.72 14.14
N PHE A 317 -22.77 -9.96 13.54
CA PHE A 317 -22.91 -10.05 12.09
C PHE A 317 -22.42 -8.78 11.38
N PHE A 318 -22.81 -7.61 11.87
CA PHE A 318 -22.37 -6.33 11.30
C PHE A 318 -20.84 -6.20 11.29
N PHE A 319 -20.16 -6.47 12.40
CA PHE A 319 -18.70 -6.33 12.47
C PHE A 319 -17.91 -7.47 11.80
N LEU A 320 -18.52 -8.66 11.63
CA LEU A 320 -17.97 -9.67 10.73
C LEU A 320 -18.05 -9.20 9.27
N CYS A 321 -19.21 -8.71 8.83
CA CYS A 321 -19.38 -8.16 7.50
C CYS A 321 -18.53 -6.91 7.27
N TRP A 322 -18.32 -6.06 8.29
CA TRP A 322 -17.41 -4.91 8.25
C TRP A 322 -16.03 -5.32 7.71
N PHE A 323 -15.46 -6.39 8.27
CA PHE A 323 -14.16 -6.90 7.87
C PHE A 323 -14.14 -7.28 6.38
N PHE A 324 -15.10 -8.11 5.92
CA PHE A 324 -15.13 -8.58 4.54
C PHE A 324 -15.48 -7.50 3.52
N ILE A 325 -16.45 -6.62 3.84
CA ILE A 325 -16.89 -5.55 2.94
C ILE A 325 -15.76 -4.56 2.69
N ILE A 326 -15.07 -4.10 3.74
CA ILE A 326 -13.99 -3.12 3.62
C ILE A 326 -12.75 -3.71 2.94
N LEU A 327 -12.45 -4.99 3.19
CA LEU A 327 -11.33 -5.68 2.55
C LEU A 327 -11.58 -5.99 1.07
N SER A 328 -12.86 -6.05 0.64
CA SER A 328 -13.23 -6.53 -0.68
C SER A 328 -12.57 -5.79 -1.85
N PRO A 329 -12.42 -4.44 -1.88
CA PRO A 329 -11.80 -3.77 -3.02
C PRO A 329 -10.30 -4.06 -3.14
N SER A 330 -9.58 -4.12 -2.01
CA SER A 330 -8.12 -4.25 -1.97
C SER A 330 -7.61 -5.69 -2.01
N SER A 331 -8.44 -6.66 -1.62
CA SER A 331 -8.04 -8.07 -1.61
C SER A 331 -8.87 -8.93 -2.57
N SER A 332 -10.17 -8.68 -2.77
CA SER A 332 -11.07 -9.66 -3.41
C SER A 332 -11.68 -9.24 -4.75
N ILE A 333 -11.72 -7.96 -5.09
CA ILE A 333 -12.43 -7.49 -6.30
C ILE A 333 -11.46 -7.00 -7.37
N VAL A 334 -10.46 -6.22 -6.95
CA VAL A 334 -9.40 -5.70 -7.83
C VAL A 334 -8.21 -6.65 -7.76
N THR A 335 -7.78 -7.18 -8.90
CA THR A 335 -6.59 -8.03 -8.97
C THR A 335 -5.35 -7.15 -8.93
N LEU A 336 -4.43 -7.46 -8.02
CA LEU A 336 -3.17 -6.77 -7.82
C LEU A 336 -2.02 -7.75 -7.98
N HIS A 337 -0.81 -7.22 -8.21
CA HIS A 337 0.40 -8.02 -8.29
C HIS A 337 0.63 -8.86 -7.01
N ASP A 338 0.50 -8.24 -5.84
CA ASP A 338 0.74 -8.92 -4.56
C ASP A 338 -0.54 -9.60 -4.04
N LEU A 339 -0.45 -10.88 -3.66
CA LEU A 339 -1.57 -11.63 -3.08
C LEU A 339 -2.06 -11.05 -1.75
N ALA A 340 -1.14 -10.54 -0.94
CA ALA A 340 -1.43 -9.90 0.33
C ALA A 340 -0.45 -8.76 0.59
N ALA A 341 -0.95 -7.73 1.26
CA ALA A 341 -0.14 -6.75 1.98
C ALA A 341 -0.83 -6.45 3.31
N GLU A 342 -0.08 -6.20 4.37
CA GLU A 342 -0.61 -6.10 5.74
C GLU A 342 -1.42 -4.80 5.90
N HIS A 343 -0.97 -3.73 5.24
CA HIS A 343 -1.67 -2.45 5.23
C HIS A 343 -3.11 -2.52 4.68
N ARG A 344 -3.46 -3.55 3.87
CA ARG A 344 -4.81 -3.70 3.28
C ARG A 344 -5.90 -3.97 4.32
N ILE A 345 -5.55 -4.53 5.47
CA ILE A 345 -6.50 -4.82 6.55
C ILE A 345 -6.57 -3.70 7.60
N TYR A 346 -5.92 -2.55 7.36
CA TYR A 346 -5.88 -1.43 8.31
C TYR A 346 -7.27 -1.12 8.91
N LEU A 347 -8.22 -0.63 8.12
CA LEU A 347 -9.57 -0.32 8.62
C LEU A 347 -10.44 -1.57 8.83
N ALA A 348 -10.27 -2.61 8.02
CA ALA A 348 -11.03 -3.85 8.13
C ALA A 348 -10.85 -4.50 9.51
N SER A 349 -9.62 -4.47 10.04
CA SER A 349 -9.24 -5.04 11.34
C SER A 349 -10.01 -4.44 12.52
N ALA A 350 -10.59 -3.24 12.39
CA ALA A 350 -11.45 -2.65 13.42
C ALA A 350 -12.63 -3.56 13.80
N GLY A 351 -13.20 -4.27 12.82
CA GLY A 351 -14.27 -5.26 13.04
C GLY A 351 -13.80 -6.47 13.85
N PHE A 352 -12.53 -6.85 13.72
CA PHE A 352 -11.94 -7.91 14.54
C PHE A 352 -11.69 -7.43 15.98
N PHE A 353 -11.08 -6.26 16.16
CA PHE A 353 -10.72 -5.74 17.49
C PHE A 353 -11.94 -5.51 18.39
N ILE A 354 -13.06 -5.05 17.82
CA ILE A 354 -14.30 -4.89 18.58
C ILE A 354 -14.89 -6.23 19.04
N LEU A 355 -14.90 -7.24 18.16
CA LEU A 355 -15.39 -8.57 18.52
C LEU A 355 -14.50 -9.23 19.58
N PHE A 356 -13.19 -9.06 19.46
CA PHE A 356 -12.24 -9.51 20.46
C PHE A 356 -12.47 -8.82 21.82
N ALA A 357 -12.59 -7.50 21.85
CA ALA A 357 -12.85 -6.75 23.09
C ALA A 357 -14.19 -7.11 23.73
N CYS A 358 -15.24 -7.35 22.92
CA CYS A 358 -16.52 -7.87 23.39
C CYS A 358 -16.37 -9.25 24.05
N GLY A 359 -15.64 -10.17 23.40
CA GLY A 359 -15.38 -11.51 23.92
C GLY A 359 -14.67 -11.47 25.27
N VAL A 360 -13.62 -10.66 25.39
CA VAL A 360 -12.92 -10.42 26.66
C VAL A 360 -13.89 -9.89 27.72
N SER A 361 -14.66 -8.85 27.39
CA SER A 361 -15.62 -8.26 28.33
C SER A 361 -16.66 -9.27 28.82
N GLU A 362 -17.19 -10.11 27.94
CA GLU A 362 -18.18 -11.13 28.29
C GLU A 362 -17.62 -12.20 29.22
N VAL A 363 -16.40 -12.67 28.95
CA VAL A 363 -15.70 -13.62 29.83
C VAL A 363 -15.47 -13.03 31.21
N THR A 364 -15.05 -11.75 31.30
CA THR A 364 -14.82 -11.09 32.59
C THR A 364 -16.10 -10.90 33.41
N CYS A 365 -17.24 -10.66 32.76
CA CYS A 365 -18.52 -10.54 33.46
C CYS A 365 -19.01 -11.89 34.01
N ARG A 366 -18.76 -13.01 33.30
CA ARG A 366 -19.20 -14.35 33.72
C ARG A 366 -18.48 -14.87 34.97
N TRP A 367 -17.23 -14.48 35.19
CA TRP A 367 -16.45 -14.88 36.36
C TRP A 367 -16.69 -14.02 37.61
N GLY A 368 -17.65 -13.10 37.58
CA GLY A 368 -18.13 -12.34 38.74
C GLY A 368 -17.36 -11.03 38.98
N GLU A 369 -18.07 -9.97 39.37
CA GLU A 369 -17.54 -8.61 39.50
C GLU A 369 -16.77 -8.32 40.81
N THR A 370 -15.95 -9.25 41.29
CA THR A 370 -15.13 -8.98 42.49
C THR A 370 -14.04 -7.94 42.18
N GLN A 371 -13.76 -7.04 43.12
CA GLN A 371 -12.66 -6.05 43.00
C GLN A 371 -11.31 -6.66 42.57
N PRO A 372 -10.83 -7.78 43.16
CA PRO A 372 -9.59 -8.41 42.70
C PRO A 372 -9.63 -8.86 41.24
N LEU A 373 -10.77 -9.34 40.73
CA LEU A 373 -10.89 -9.73 39.33
C LEU A 373 -10.85 -8.52 38.38
N LYS A 374 -11.46 -7.39 38.77
CA LYS A 374 -11.41 -6.13 37.99
C LYS A 374 -9.98 -5.58 37.89
N ILE A 375 -9.22 -5.64 38.99
CA ILE A 375 -7.81 -5.22 38.99
C ILE A 375 -6.98 -6.18 38.14
N SER A 376 -7.19 -7.49 38.28
CA SER A 376 -6.45 -8.51 37.52
C SER A 376 -6.71 -8.40 36.02
N THR A 377 -7.96 -8.20 35.60
CA THR A 377 -8.32 -8.05 34.19
C THR A 377 -7.78 -6.75 33.58
N ALA A 378 -7.82 -5.64 34.33
CA ALA A 378 -7.17 -4.40 33.93
C ALA A 378 -5.65 -4.55 33.80
N LEU A 379 -5.01 -5.26 34.72
CA LEU A 379 -3.56 -5.54 34.67
C LEU A 379 -3.19 -6.40 33.47
N ILE A 380 -3.91 -7.51 33.23
CA ILE A 380 -3.72 -8.38 32.06
C ILE A 380 -3.86 -7.58 30.77
N PHE A 381 -4.86 -6.71 30.71
CA PHE A 381 -5.07 -5.83 29.56
C PHE A 381 -3.88 -4.87 29.36
N CYS A 382 -3.42 -4.19 30.42
CA CYS A 382 -2.26 -3.31 30.36
C CYS A 382 -0.99 -4.04 29.92
N VAL A 383 -0.77 -5.26 30.41
CA VAL A 383 0.34 -6.13 29.99
C VAL A 383 0.20 -6.49 28.50
N PHE A 384 -1.00 -6.86 28.05
CA PHE A 384 -1.24 -7.21 26.66
C PHE A 384 -1.05 -6.02 25.70
N VAL A 385 -1.56 -4.83 26.06
CA VAL A 385 -1.31 -3.59 25.30
C VAL A 385 0.17 -3.21 25.32
N GLY A 386 0.86 -3.40 26.46
CA GLY A 386 2.29 -3.22 26.57
C GLY A 386 3.07 -4.16 25.64
N ALA A 387 2.68 -5.43 25.59
CA ALA A 387 3.26 -6.42 24.69
C ALA A 387 3.06 -6.06 23.21
N LEU A 388 1.84 -5.69 22.81
CA LEU A 388 1.55 -5.20 21.46
C LEU A 388 2.37 -3.94 21.14
N GLY A 389 2.46 -2.99 22.08
CA GLY A 389 3.28 -1.79 21.94
C GLY A 389 4.76 -2.09 21.75
N ILE A 390 5.33 -3.03 22.51
CA ILE A 390 6.72 -3.47 22.36
C ILE A 390 6.93 -4.14 20.99
N MET A 391 5.99 -4.98 20.55
CA MET A 391 6.05 -5.60 19.23
C MET A 391 5.99 -4.55 18.11
N THR A 392 5.17 -3.51 18.28
CA THR A 392 5.10 -2.35 17.37
C THR A 392 6.44 -1.62 17.34
N ILE A 393 7.01 -1.26 18.48
CA ILE A 393 8.33 -0.60 18.56
C ILE A 393 9.42 -1.44 17.87
N LYS A 394 9.43 -2.77 18.08
CA LYS A 394 10.36 -3.69 17.40
C LYS A 394 10.13 -3.71 15.89
N ARG A 395 8.88 -3.75 15.45
CA ARG A 395 8.54 -3.71 14.02
C ARG A 395 8.95 -2.38 13.39
N ASN A 396 8.81 -1.26 14.09
CA ASN A 396 9.27 0.04 13.61
C ASN A 396 10.79 0.08 13.35
N ALA A 397 11.57 -0.62 14.19
CA ALA A 397 13.01 -0.70 14.04
C ALA A 397 13.43 -1.41 12.74
N VAL A 398 12.60 -2.35 12.23
CA VAL A 398 12.87 -3.03 10.95
C VAL A 398 12.93 -2.04 9.79
N TRP A 399 12.15 -0.96 9.83
CA TRP A 399 12.06 0.05 8.77
C TRP A 399 13.19 1.11 8.81
N GLN A 400 14.18 0.97 9.69
CA GLN A 400 15.25 1.97 9.88
C GLN A 400 16.22 2.07 8.69
N SER A 401 16.38 1.02 7.89
CA SER A 401 17.23 1.04 6.70
C SER A 401 16.72 0.05 5.65
N GLU A 402 17.11 0.26 4.38
CA GLU A 402 16.77 -0.69 3.31
C GLU A 402 17.32 -2.08 3.66
N LEU A 403 18.56 -2.15 4.19
CA LEU A 403 19.16 -3.42 4.59
C LEU A 403 18.33 -4.13 5.66
N SER A 404 17.96 -3.45 6.74
CA SER A 404 17.17 -4.04 7.82
C SER A 404 15.82 -4.55 7.32
N LEU A 405 15.13 -3.76 6.50
CA LEU A 405 13.83 -4.13 5.95
C LEU A 405 13.91 -5.35 5.03
N TRP A 406 14.84 -5.36 4.07
CA TRP A 406 14.94 -6.43 3.09
C TRP A 406 15.62 -7.69 3.66
N GLN A 407 16.50 -7.54 4.65
CA GLN A 407 17.05 -8.68 5.39
C GLN A 407 15.97 -9.39 6.20
N ASP A 408 15.11 -8.64 6.91
CA ASP A 408 13.95 -9.17 7.64
C ASP A 408 12.96 -9.85 6.67
N THR A 409 12.71 -9.25 5.51
CA THR A 409 11.80 -9.79 4.49
C THR A 409 12.36 -11.07 3.86
N TYR A 410 13.65 -11.10 3.49
CA TYR A 410 14.29 -12.29 2.92
C TYR A 410 14.33 -13.46 3.90
N GLN A 411 14.57 -13.22 5.19
CA GLN A 411 14.51 -14.29 6.21
C GLN A 411 13.13 -14.95 6.29
N LYS A 412 12.07 -14.21 5.95
CA LYS A 412 10.66 -14.64 6.06
C LYS A 412 10.09 -15.14 4.73
N SER A 413 10.64 -14.67 3.62
CA SER A 413 10.26 -15.02 2.24
C SER A 413 11.52 -15.34 1.42
N PRO A 414 12.33 -16.36 1.78
CA PRO A 414 13.64 -16.60 1.17
C PRO A 414 13.56 -17.04 -0.30
N GLN A 415 12.42 -17.59 -0.73
CA GLN A 415 12.19 -18.07 -2.09
C GLN A 415 11.67 -16.97 -3.03
N LYS A 416 11.37 -15.78 -2.49
CA LYS A 416 10.78 -14.71 -3.28
C LYS A 416 11.88 -13.84 -3.90
N LEU A 417 11.70 -13.53 -5.18
CA LEU A 417 12.71 -12.82 -5.97
C LEU A 417 12.87 -11.34 -5.56
N ARG A 418 11.78 -10.64 -5.27
CA ARG A 418 11.79 -9.21 -4.90
C ARG A 418 12.60 -8.93 -3.63
N PRO A 419 12.46 -9.68 -2.52
CA PRO A 419 13.32 -9.51 -1.34
C PRO A 419 14.80 -9.70 -1.64
N LEU A 420 15.14 -10.71 -2.46
CA LEU A 420 16.51 -11.03 -2.79
C LEU A 420 17.20 -9.91 -3.60
N ILE A 421 16.53 -9.39 -4.63
CA ILE A 421 17.01 -8.26 -5.44
C ILE A 421 17.17 -7.01 -4.60
N ASN A 422 16.19 -6.70 -3.74
CA ASN A 422 16.27 -5.52 -2.91
C ASN A 422 17.30 -5.64 -1.77
N LEU A 423 17.51 -6.84 -1.22
CA LEU A 423 18.59 -7.10 -0.26
C LEU A 423 19.97 -6.93 -0.91
N ALA A 424 20.14 -7.44 -2.14
CA ALA A 424 21.35 -7.23 -2.93
C ALA A 424 21.62 -5.74 -3.19
N ARG A 425 20.58 -4.99 -3.58
CA ARG A 425 20.63 -3.53 -3.74
C ARG A 425 21.02 -2.82 -2.43
N ALA A 426 20.41 -3.19 -1.32
CA ALA A 426 20.72 -2.61 -0.01
C ALA A 426 22.20 -2.84 0.38
N HIS A 427 22.71 -4.06 0.19
CA HIS A 427 24.14 -4.34 0.38
C HIS A 427 25.04 -3.52 -0.55
N SER A 428 24.62 -3.32 -1.81
CA SER A 428 25.36 -2.48 -2.76
C SER A 428 25.44 -1.04 -2.29
N ILE A 429 24.36 -0.47 -1.75
CA ILE A 429 24.31 0.91 -1.26
C ILE A 429 25.20 1.08 -0.02
N GLU A 430 25.27 0.07 0.85
CA GLU A 430 26.17 0.08 2.02
C GLU A 430 27.64 -0.23 1.68
N GLY A 431 27.97 -0.48 0.41
CA GLY A 431 29.33 -0.79 -0.03
C GLY A 431 29.76 -2.24 0.23
N ASN A 432 28.84 -3.11 0.68
CA ASN A 432 29.06 -4.54 0.88
C ASN A 432 29.02 -5.30 -0.47
N THR A 433 29.93 -4.95 -1.38
CA THR A 433 29.95 -5.38 -2.79
C THR A 433 29.90 -6.90 -2.96
N GLU A 434 30.67 -7.65 -2.16
CA GLU A 434 30.73 -9.12 -2.24
C GLU A 434 29.38 -9.77 -1.90
N LYS A 435 28.69 -9.26 -0.86
CA LYS A 435 27.36 -9.75 -0.49
C LYS A 435 26.33 -9.36 -1.55
N ALA A 436 26.42 -8.14 -2.08
CA ALA A 436 25.53 -7.68 -3.14
C ALA A 436 25.63 -8.58 -4.38
N ILE A 437 26.84 -8.86 -4.85
CA ILE A 437 27.09 -9.77 -5.98
C ILE A 437 26.52 -11.15 -5.68
N LYS A 438 26.80 -11.71 -4.50
CA LYS A 438 26.27 -13.03 -4.09
C LYS A 438 24.75 -13.08 -4.19
N TYR A 439 24.04 -12.13 -3.59
CA TYR A 439 22.58 -12.13 -3.61
C TYR A 439 21.99 -11.85 -5.01
N TYR A 440 22.64 -11.02 -5.82
CA TYR A 440 22.24 -10.88 -7.23
C TYR A 440 22.44 -12.17 -8.01
N GLN A 441 23.54 -12.90 -7.81
CA GLN A 441 23.77 -14.20 -8.43
C GLN A 441 22.70 -15.23 -8.01
N GLU A 442 22.35 -15.29 -6.72
CA GLU A 442 21.23 -16.12 -6.25
C GLU A 442 19.91 -15.72 -6.95
N SER A 443 19.66 -14.42 -7.16
CA SER A 443 18.44 -13.96 -7.84
C SER A 443 18.39 -14.33 -9.32
N LEU A 444 19.53 -14.50 -10.00
CA LEU A 444 19.58 -14.99 -11.38
C LEU A 444 19.23 -16.48 -11.50
N VAL A 445 19.42 -17.27 -10.44
CA VAL A 445 19.00 -18.68 -10.41
C VAL A 445 17.48 -18.78 -10.38
N GLU A 446 16.83 -17.97 -9.53
CA GLU A 446 15.37 -17.92 -9.40
C GLU A 446 14.68 -17.19 -10.56
N GLY A 447 15.33 -16.16 -11.11
CA GLY A 447 14.78 -15.30 -12.16
C GLY A 447 15.86 -14.76 -13.11
N PRO A 448 16.30 -15.55 -14.12
CA PRO A 448 17.38 -15.16 -15.01
C PRO A 448 17.03 -13.94 -15.91
N GLY A 449 15.74 -13.71 -16.13
CA GLY A 449 15.21 -12.65 -17.00
C GLY A 449 14.90 -11.32 -16.31
N VAL A 450 15.44 -11.04 -15.12
CA VAL A 450 15.16 -9.77 -14.44
C VAL A 450 16.14 -8.67 -14.84
N PHE A 451 15.60 -7.57 -15.37
CA PHE A 451 16.35 -6.38 -15.77
C PHE A 451 17.19 -5.82 -14.62
N ALA A 452 16.56 -5.52 -13.49
CA ALA A 452 17.21 -4.87 -12.34
C ALA A 452 18.43 -5.65 -11.85
N THR A 453 18.34 -6.98 -11.81
CA THR A 453 19.45 -7.86 -11.45
C THR A 453 20.62 -7.73 -12.41
N ASN A 454 20.37 -7.91 -13.72
CA ASN A 454 21.42 -7.85 -14.73
C ASN A 454 22.07 -6.46 -14.79
N TYR A 455 21.26 -5.40 -14.75
CA TYR A 455 21.77 -4.03 -14.77
C TYR A 455 22.64 -3.71 -13.55
N ASN A 456 22.17 -4.04 -12.34
CA ASN A 456 22.91 -3.74 -11.11
C ASN A 456 24.15 -4.62 -10.95
N LEU A 457 24.10 -5.88 -11.34
CA LEU A 457 25.27 -6.77 -11.33
C LEU A 457 26.32 -6.29 -12.35
N GLY A 458 25.89 -5.82 -13.52
CA GLY A 458 26.78 -5.19 -14.50
C GLY A 458 27.50 -3.96 -13.93
N ASN A 459 26.78 -3.09 -13.22
CA ASN A 459 27.38 -1.95 -12.53
C ASN A 459 28.41 -2.39 -11.47
N LEU A 460 28.09 -3.40 -10.66
CA LEU A 460 29.01 -3.89 -9.63
C LEU A 460 30.29 -4.50 -10.21
N TYR A 461 30.17 -5.29 -11.28
CA TYR A 461 31.33 -5.83 -11.98
C TYR A 461 32.18 -4.74 -12.62
N LEU A 462 31.56 -3.72 -13.19
CA LEU A 462 32.29 -2.57 -13.73
C LEU A 462 33.08 -1.85 -12.63
N THR A 463 32.48 -1.64 -11.45
CA THR A 463 33.19 -1.06 -10.29
C THR A 463 34.36 -1.94 -9.80
N LYS A 464 34.28 -3.26 -9.95
CA LYS A 464 35.38 -4.20 -9.64
C LYS A 464 36.43 -4.33 -10.74
N GLY A 465 36.25 -3.66 -11.88
CA GLY A 465 37.13 -3.80 -13.05
C GLY A 465 36.93 -5.09 -13.85
N LEU A 466 35.87 -5.87 -13.57
CA LEU A 466 35.48 -7.07 -14.31
C LEU A 466 34.67 -6.66 -15.54
N VAL A 467 35.34 -6.03 -16.50
CA VAL A 467 34.70 -5.36 -17.65
C VAL A 467 33.95 -6.35 -18.56
N ASP A 468 34.51 -7.54 -18.80
CA ASP A 468 33.87 -8.54 -19.66
C ASP A 468 32.56 -9.08 -19.06
N ASP A 469 32.53 -9.27 -17.74
CA ASP A 469 31.31 -9.66 -17.03
C ASP A 469 30.26 -8.54 -17.07
N ALA A 470 30.69 -7.30 -16.87
CA ALA A 470 29.81 -6.14 -16.99
C ALA A 470 29.20 -6.03 -18.39
N LEU A 471 29.99 -6.19 -19.45
CA LEU A 471 29.52 -6.21 -20.85
C LEU A 471 28.42 -7.26 -21.06
N ARG A 472 28.65 -8.50 -20.61
CA ARG A 472 27.66 -9.58 -20.75
C ARG A 472 26.34 -9.22 -20.06
N HIS A 473 26.39 -8.70 -18.84
CA HIS A 473 25.19 -8.35 -18.09
C HIS A 473 24.45 -7.13 -18.67
N PHE A 474 25.15 -6.10 -19.13
CA PHE A 474 24.49 -4.97 -19.81
C PHE A 474 23.88 -5.37 -21.16
N GLN A 475 24.50 -6.30 -21.90
CA GLN A 475 23.94 -6.88 -23.12
C GLN A 475 22.71 -7.76 -22.86
N LEU A 476 22.64 -8.42 -21.70
CA LEU A 476 21.44 -9.14 -21.29
C LEU A 476 20.35 -8.16 -20.87
N ALA A 477 20.67 -7.15 -20.06
CA ALA A 477 19.71 -6.12 -19.65
C ALA A 477 19.08 -5.39 -20.84
N SER A 478 19.87 -5.03 -21.86
CA SER A 478 19.36 -4.40 -23.10
C SER A 478 18.53 -5.32 -23.99
N ARG A 479 18.63 -6.65 -23.81
CA ARG A 479 17.77 -7.63 -24.48
C ARG A 479 16.49 -7.89 -23.71
N ILE A 480 16.53 -7.82 -22.38
CA ILE A 480 15.37 -8.02 -21.49
C ILE A 480 14.39 -6.85 -21.60
N GLU A 481 14.88 -5.61 -21.45
CA GLU A 481 14.06 -4.38 -21.63
C GLU A 481 14.71 -3.50 -22.70
N PRO A 482 14.41 -3.73 -23.99
CA PRO A 482 15.05 -3.03 -25.11
C PRO A 482 14.70 -1.54 -25.22
N GLU A 483 13.65 -1.09 -24.55
CA GLU A 483 13.20 0.30 -24.48
C GLU A 483 13.94 1.13 -23.43
N ILE A 484 14.68 0.49 -22.52
CA ILE A 484 15.43 1.18 -21.48
C ILE A 484 16.81 1.60 -22.03
N PRO A 485 17.14 2.92 -22.06
CA PRO A 485 18.39 3.41 -22.64
C PRO A 485 19.63 3.18 -21.77
N GLU A 486 19.48 3.01 -20.46
CA GLU A 486 20.57 2.97 -19.48
C GLU A 486 21.61 1.87 -19.75
N PRO A 487 21.24 0.61 -20.07
CA PRO A 487 22.22 -0.40 -20.46
C PRO A 487 23.01 -0.03 -21.72
N LEU A 488 22.37 0.57 -22.73
CA LEU A 488 23.05 1.01 -23.96
C LEU A 488 24.05 2.13 -23.66
N ALA A 489 23.67 3.07 -22.79
CA ALA A 489 24.58 4.11 -22.33
C ALA A 489 25.80 3.50 -21.62
N LYS A 490 25.60 2.50 -20.75
CA LYS A 490 26.70 1.79 -20.07
C LYS A 490 27.60 1.02 -21.04
N LEU A 491 27.03 0.36 -22.06
CA LEU A 491 27.80 -0.28 -23.12
C LEU A 491 28.64 0.74 -23.89
N GLY A 492 28.07 1.89 -24.24
CA GLY A 492 28.80 2.98 -24.90
C GLY A 492 29.95 3.54 -24.05
N GLU A 493 29.74 3.70 -22.74
CA GLU A 493 30.79 4.12 -21.79
C GLU A 493 31.95 3.11 -21.74
N ILE A 494 31.64 1.82 -21.72
CA ILE A 494 32.66 0.76 -21.73
C ILE A 494 33.45 0.80 -23.04
N TYR A 495 32.79 0.84 -24.20
CA TYR A 495 33.49 0.87 -25.49
C TYR A 495 34.30 2.15 -25.70
N LEU A 496 33.84 3.28 -25.16
CA LEU A 496 34.62 4.51 -25.13
C LEU A 496 35.91 4.33 -24.32
N SER A 497 35.84 3.70 -23.14
CA SER A 497 37.02 3.42 -22.30
C SER A 497 38.00 2.45 -22.98
N GLN A 498 37.49 1.52 -23.79
CA GLN A 498 38.27 0.58 -24.59
C GLN A 498 38.80 1.19 -25.90
N LYS A 499 38.56 2.48 -26.15
CA LYS A 499 38.92 3.21 -27.39
C LYS A 499 38.27 2.66 -28.66
N ASN A 500 37.18 1.91 -28.53
CA ASN A 500 36.35 1.48 -29.66
C ASN A 500 35.29 2.56 -29.91
N PHE A 501 35.73 3.66 -30.53
CA PHE A 501 34.95 4.89 -30.63
C PHE A 501 33.72 4.76 -31.55
N GLU A 502 33.82 3.95 -32.61
CA GLU A 502 32.72 3.68 -33.53
C GLU A 502 31.58 2.95 -32.83
N LEU A 503 31.92 1.94 -32.02
CA LEU A 503 30.92 1.17 -31.30
C LEU A 503 30.31 1.99 -30.15
N ALA A 504 31.13 2.82 -29.48
CA ALA A 504 30.64 3.77 -28.48
C ALA A 504 29.62 4.76 -29.09
N ASP A 505 29.93 5.36 -30.24
CA ASP A 505 29.02 6.26 -30.97
C ASP A 505 27.70 5.56 -31.32
N SER A 506 27.76 4.31 -31.80
CA SER A 506 26.56 3.53 -32.14
C SER A 506 25.66 3.29 -30.93
N TYR A 507 26.21 2.80 -29.82
CA TYR A 507 25.43 2.55 -28.61
C TYR A 507 24.85 3.82 -28.01
N PHE A 508 25.62 4.91 -27.95
CA PHE A 508 25.13 6.18 -27.44
C PHE A 508 24.03 6.78 -28.32
N LYS A 509 24.12 6.70 -29.66
CA LYS A 509 23.05 7.13 -30.57
C LYS A 509 21.75 6.40 -30.30
N ARG A 510 21.81 5.08 -30.19
CA ARG A 510 20.65 4.25 -29.89
C ARG A 510 20.05 4.56 -28.50
N ALA A 511 20.88 4.89 -27.51
CA ALA A 511 20.42 5.31 -26.20
C ALA A 511 19.66 6.66 -26.24
N VAL A 512 20.11 7.65 -27.03
CA VAL A 512 19.40 8.94 -27.17
C VAL A 512 18.18 8.88 -28.10
N GLU A 513 18.12 7.90 -28.99
CA GLU A 513 16.89 7.59 -29.75
C GLU A 513 15.76 7.13 -28.81
N LEU A 514 16.09 6.28 -27.84
CA LEU A 514 15.15 5.84 -26.80
C LEU A 514 14.83 6.95 -25.79
N ASN A 515 15.82 7.76 -25.41
CA ASN A 515 15.60 8.91 -24.53
C ASN A 515 16.23 10.21 -25.09
N PRO A 516 15.43 11.01 -25.82
CA PRO A 516 15.88 12.29 -26.39
C PRO A 516 16.20 13.41 -25.37
N ARG A 517 16.09 13.11 -24.06
CA ARG A 517 16.43 14.01 -22.95
C ARG A 517 17.61 13.49 -22.11
N PHE A 518 18.32 12.47 -22.56
CA PHE A 518 19.44 11.89 -21.81
C PHE A 518 20.72 12.75 -21.91
N SER A 519 20.77 13.85 -21.14
CA SER A 519 21.83 14.86 -21.22
C SER A 519 23.25 14.27 -21.15
N GLN A 520 23.48 13.37 -20.20
CA GLN A 520 24.79 12.73 -19.99
C GLN A 520 25.26 11.94 -21.22
N VAL A 521 24.35 11.28 -21.94
CA VAL A 521 24.71 10.54 -23.16
C VAL A 521 25.00 11.48 -24.33
N PHE A 522 24.28 12.59 -24.45
CA PHE A 522 24.62 13.64 -25.41
C PHE A 522 26.01 14.23 -25.15
N LYS A 523 26.40 14.41 -23.88
CA LYS A 523 27.76 14.80 -23.53
C LYS A 523 28.79 13.79 -24.04
N ASN A 524 28.56 12.50 -23.79
CA ASN A 524 29.46 11.43 -24.23
C ASN A 524 29.53 11.33 -25.77
N LEU A 525 28.41 11.51 -26.49
CA LEU A 525 28.41 11.63 -27.95
C LEU A 525 29.23 12.83 -28.44
N GLY A 526 29.14 13.96 -27.74
CA GLY A 526 29.97 15.13 -27.98
C GLY A 526 31.45 14.80 -27.88
N VAL A 527 31.86 14.14 -26.79
CA VAL A 527 33.25 13.71 -26.57
C VAL A 527 33.73 12.78 -27.68
N VAL A 528 32.98 11.72 -27.97
CA VAL A 528 33.32 10.72 -29.00
C VAL A 528 33.48 11.38 -30.37
N ASN A 529 32.50 12.19 -30.79
CA ASN A 529 32.49 12.77 -32.14
C ASN A 529 33.51 13.91 -32.28
N PHE A 530 33.69 14.73 -31.24
CA PHE A 530 34.61 15.87 -31.30
C PHE A 530 36.07 15.44 -31.22
N TYR A 531 36.43 14.63 -30.23
CA TYR A 531 37.82 14.33 -29.92
C TYR A 531 38.35 13.06 -30.59
N HIS A 532 37.49 12.11 -30.96
CA HIS A 532 37.93 10.77 -31.38
C HIS A 532 37.55 10.40 -32.81
N LEU A 533 36.36 10.76 -33.30
CA LEU A 533 35.90 10.42 -34.66
C LEU A 533 36.16 11.52 -35.71
N ASN A 534 36.84 12.61 -35.36
CA ASN A 534 37.12 13.74 -36.25
C ASN A 534 35.84 14.35 -36.89
N LYS A 535 34.76 14.45 -36.12
CA LYS A 535 33.46 15.05 -36.51
C LYS A 535 33.12 16.25 -35.62
N PRO A 536 33.94 17.32 -35.61
CA PRO A 536 33.81 18.42 -34.66
C PRO A 536 32.46 19.14 -34.73
N LYS A 537 31.90 19.33 -35.93
CA LYS A 537 30.56 19.95 -36.10
C LYS A 537 29.45 19.15 -35.39
N GLN A 538 29.48 17.82 -35.52
CA GLN A 538 28.51 16.95 -34.84
C GLN A 538 28.75 16.93 -33.34
N GLY A 539 30.01 16.85 -32.91
CA GLY A 539 30.39 16.91 -31.50
C GLY A 539 29.86 18.17 -30.80
N LEU A 540 30.05 19.35 -31.40
CA LEU A 540 29.54 20.62 -30.88
C LEU A 540 28.01 20.65 -30.80
N ALA A 541 27.31 20.07 -31.78
CA ALA A 541 25.86 19.96 -31.74
C ALA A 541 25.38 19.11 -30.56
N TYR A 542 26.02 17.97 -30.31
CA TYR A 542 25.71 17.12 -29.16
C TYR A 542 26.02 17.79 -27.82
N PHE A 543 27.15 18.49 -27.71
CA PHE A 543 27.46 19.30 -26.53
C PHE A 543 26.44 20.40 -26.28
N THR A 544 26.00 21.10 -27.33
CA THR A 544 24.94 22.11 -27.24
C THR A 544 23.63 21.49 -26.73
N ARG A 545 23.26 20.32 -27.26
CA ARG A 545 22.05 19.61 -26.82
C ARG A 545 22.13 19.16 -25.37
N SER A 546 23.26 18.62 -24.94
CA SER A 546 23.52 18.27 -23.53
C SER A 546 23.37 19.49 -22.63
N LEU A 547 24.04 20.61 -22.95
CA LEU A 547 23.95 21.84 -22.15
C LEU A 547 22.54 22.44 -22.12
N THR A 548 21.75 22.27 -23.19
CA THR A 548 20.35 22.70 -23.23
C THR A 548 19.48 21.86 -22.28
N LEU A 549 19.77 20.56 -22.16
CA LEU A 549 19.04 19.64 -21.30
C LEU A 549 19.46 19.75 -19.84
N ASP A 550 20.75 19.96 -19.57
CA ASP A 550 21.30 20.19 -18.24
C ASP A 550 22.35 21.32 -18.26
N PRO A 551 21.92 22.58 -18.03
CA PRO A 551 22.82 23.72 -17.97
C PRO A 551 23.76 23.72 -16.77
N GLY A 552 23.50 22.91 -15.74
CA GLY A 552 24.21 22.89 -14.46
C GLY A 552 25.16 21.70 -14.28
N GLN A 553 25.37 20.88 -15.32
CA GLN A 553 26.24 19.71 -15.25
C GLN A 553 27.69 20.07 -14.89
N ALA A 554 28.41 19.14 -14.25
CA ALA A 554 29.75 19.38 -13.71
C ALA A 554 30.76 19.94 -14.74
N GLU A 555 30.63 19.56 -16.02
CA GLU A 555 31.49 20.03 -17.11
C GLU A 555 30.86 21.14 -17.97
N ALA A 556 29.77 21.78 -17.49
CA ALA A 556 29.04 22.80 -18.24
C ALA A 556 29.94 23.95 -18.72
N ASP A 557 30.82 24.47 -17.86
CA ASP A 557 31.69 25.60 -18.20
C ASP A 557 32.72 25.23 -19.27
N LYS A 558 33.32 24.05 -19.17
CA LYS A 558 34.24 23.53 -20.21
C LYS A 558 33.52 23.40 -21.56
N ILE A 559 32.28 22.93 -21.54
CA ILE A 559 31.47 22.81 -22.76
C ILE A 559 31.14 24.20 -23.32
N ARG A 560 30.80 25.19 -22.49
CA ARG A 560 30.55 26.57 -22.91
C ARG A 560 31.78 27.22 -23.55
N GLU A 561 32.94 27.06 -22.92
CA GLU A 561 34.22 27.56 -23.45
C GLU A 561 34.53 26.95 -24.81
N LEU A 562 34.40 25.63 -24.95
CA LEU A 562 34.61 24.92 -26.22
C LEU A 562 33.66 25.43 -27.32
N LEU A 563 32.38 25.63 -26.99
CA LEU A 563 31.38 26.16 -27.92
C LEU A 563 31.68 27.61 -28.31
N ALA A 564 32.18 28.44 -27.38
CA ALA A 564 32.55 29.83 -27.64
C ALA A 564 33.77 29.93 -28.57
N GLN A 565 34.80 29.10 -28.33
CA GLN A 565 36.01 29.05 -29.18
C GLN A 565 35.73 28.53 -30.60
N SER A 566 34.65 27.75 -30.76
CA SER A 566 34.28 27.13 -32.04
C SER A 566 33.33 27.98 -32.90
N LYS A 567 32.91 29.16 -32.44
CA LYS A 567 32.12 30.09 -33.26
C LYS A 567 33.05 30.81 -34.25
N PRO A 568 32.78 30.79 -35.56
CA PRO A 568 33.47 31.67 -36.49
C PRO A 568 33.13 33.12 -36.15
N GLY A 569 34.15 33.97 -36.11
CA GLY A 569 34.04 35.41 -35.86
C GLY A 569 33.35 36.17 -36.98
#